data_AF-A0A392PIT3-F1
#
_entry.id   AF-A0A392PIT3-F1
#
_cell.length_a   1.000
_cell.length_b   1.000
_cell.length_c   1.000
_cell.angle_alpha   90.00
_cell.angle_beta   90.00
_cell.angle_gamma   90.00
#
_symmetry.space_group_name_H-M   'P 1'
#
loop_
_entity.id
_entity.type
_entity.pdbx_description
1 polymer ?
#
loop_
_entity_poly.entity_id
_entity_poly.type
_entity_poly.pdbx_seq_one_letter_code
_entity_poly.pdbx_strand_id
1 'polypeptide(L)' 'MDSSEKVVAVIMVGGPTKGTRFRPLSFNTPKPLFPLAGQPMVHHPISACKR' A
#
# COMPACT_ATOMS: atom_id res chain seq x y z
N MET A 1 28.99 7.54 -16.61
CA MET A 1 28.94 6.73 -15.39
C MET A 1 27.53 6.87 -14.83
N ASP A 2 26.61 6.04 -15.30
CA ASP A 2 25.27 5.97 -14.70
C ASP A 2 25.38 5.10 -13.44
N SER A 3 25.78 5.72 -12.34
CA SER A 3 25.64 5.09 -11.03
C SER A 3 24.19 5.29 -10.59
N SER A 4 23.27 4.55 -11.20
CA SER A 4 21.87 4.52 -10.77
C SER A 4 21.81 3.94 -9.36
N GLU A 5 21.85 4.82 -8.36
CA GLU A 5 21.76 4.47 -6.96
C GLU A 5 20.43 3.72 -6.72
N LYS A 6 20.53 2.48 -6.22
CA LYS A 6 19.35 1.65 -5.94
C LYS A 6 18.61 2.24 -4.75
N VAL A 7 17.47 2.85 -5.00
CA VAL A 7 16.56 3.34 -3.94
C VAL A 7 15.57 2.24 -3.58
N VAL A 8 15.44 1.95 -2.29
CA VAL A 8 14.45 1.00 -1.76
C VAL A 8 13.38 1.78 -1.00
N ALA A 9 12.12 1.60 -1.40
CA ALA A 9 10.97 2.12 -0.67
C ALA A 9 10.33 1.02 0.18
N VAL A 10 10.01 1.32 1.44
CA VAL A 10 9.32 0.42 2.36
C VAL A 10 7.95 1.02 2.69
N ILE A 11 6.88 0.33 2.30
CA ILE A 11 5.50 0.75 2.59
C ILE A 11 5.04 0.05 3.86
N MET A 12 4.86 0.82 4.94
CA MET A 12 4.36 0.30 6.21
C MET A 12 2.86 0.07 6.12
N VAL A 13 2.45 -1.18 6.31
CA VAL A 13 1.04 -1.58 6.24
C VAL A 13 0.53 -1.93 7.64
N GLY A 14 -0.48 -1.19 8.10
CA GLY A 14 -1.15 -1.45 9.37
C GLY A 14 -0.37 -0.95 10.60
N GLY A 15 -0.75 -1.45 11.77
CA GLY A 15 -0.12 -1.12 13.05
C GLY A 15 -0.13 -2.34 13.99
N PRO A 16 0.13 -2.19 15.29
CA PRO A 16 0.23 -3.32 16.24
C PRO A 16 -1.08 -4.08 16.42
N THR A 17 -2.19 -3.55 15.90
CA THR A 17 -3.52 -4.14 15.99
C THR A 17 -3.99 -4.64 14.64
N LYS A 18 -4.82 -5.70 14.63
CA LYS A 18 -5.50 -6.15 13.42
C LYS A 18 -6.37 -5.01 12.89
N GLY A 19 -6.39 -4.79 11.58
CA GLY A 19 -7.14 -3.72 10.89
C GLY A 19 -8.66 -3.85 10.97
N THR A 20 -9.23 -4.03 12.16
CA THR A 20 -10.64 -4.27 12.42
C THR A 20 -11.49 -3.02 12.29
N ARG A 21 -10.90 -1.82 12.45
CA ARG A 21 -11.58 -0.53 12.20
C ARG A 21 -12.04 -0.36 10.76
N PHE A 22 -11.49 -1.16 9.84
CA PHE A 22 -11.89 -1.17 8.43
C PHE A 22 -12.97 -2.23 8.13
N ARG A 23 -13.46 -2.95 9.13
CA ARG A 23 -14.66 -3.79 8.99
C ARG A 23 -15.91 -2.87 8.94
N PRO A 24 -16.94 -3.25 8.18
CA PRO A 24 -17.12 -4.52 7.47
C PRO A 24 -16.40 -4.62 6.12
N LEU A 25 -15.83 -3.53 5.59
CA LEU A 25 -15.23 -3.47 4.26
C LEU A 25 -14.04 -4.41 4.08
N SER A 26 -13.30 -4.68 5.15
CA SER A 26 -12.15 -5.59 5.14
C SER A 26 -12.47 -7.03 5.54
N PHE A 27 -13.72 -7.48 5.46
CA PHE A 27 -14.09 -8.84 5.90
C PHE A 27 -13.48 -9.92 5.00
N ASN A 28 -13.56 -9.70 3.69
CA ASN A 28 -13.05 -10.62 2.65
C ASN A 28 -11.81 -10.08 1.92
N THR A 29 -11.45 -8.81 2.16
CA THR A 29 -10.37 -8.13 1.43
C THR A 29 -9.43 -7.41 2.39
N PRO A 30 -8.11 -7.66 2.35
CA PRO A 30 -7.14 -6.91 3.14
C PRO A 30 -7.20 -5.41 2.81
N LYS A 31 -7.07 -4.54 3.81
CA LYS A 31 -7.08 -3.08 3.62
C LYS A 31 -6.14 -2.57 2.51
N PRO A 32 -4.89 -3.06 2.35
CA PRO A 32 -4.00 -2.64 1.26
C PRO A 32 -4.51 -2.96 -0.13
N LEU A 33 -5.32 -4.02 -0.25
CA LEU A 33 -5.87 -4.50 -1.52
C LEU A 33 -7.29 -3.99 -1.75
N PHE A 34 -7.85 -3.23 -0.81
CA PHE A 34 -9.20 -2.69 -0.94
C PHE A 34 -9.25 -1.70 -2.11
N PRO A 35 -10.27 -1.79 -2.99
CA PRO A 35 -10.38 -0.92 -4.15
C PRO A 35 -10.66 0.54 -3.72
N LEU A 36 -9.86 1.47 -4.23
CA LEU A 36 -9.96 2.91 -4.03
C LEU A 36 -9.67 3.62 -5.36
N ALA A 37 -10.67 4.32 -5.90
CA ALA A 37 -10.60 5.00 -7.20
C ALA A 37 -10.18 4.06 -8.36
N GLY A 38 -10.76 2.85 -8.40
CA GLY A 38 -10.52 1.87 -9.45
C GLY A 38 -9.18 1.12 -9.36
N GLN A 39 -8.36 1.37 -8.33
CA GLN A 39 -7.09 0.67 -8.08
C GLN A 39 -7.01 0.16 -6.64
N PRO A 40 -6.19 -0.86 -6.32
CA PRO A 40 -5.93 -1.26 -4.94
C PRO A 40 -5.33 -0.11 -4.13
N MET A 41 -5.65 0.02 -2.84
CA MET A 41 -5.15 1.09 -1.97
C MET A 41 -3.61 1.24 -2.02
N VAL A 42 -2.87 0.13 -2.10
CA VAL A 42 -1.39 0.11 -2.18
C VAL A 42 -0.83 0.65 -3.50
N HIS A 43 -1.64 0.74 -4.56
CA HIS A 43 -1.21 1.28 -5.86
C HIS A 43 -0.72 2.72 -5.72
N HIS A 44 -1.48 3.58 -5.04
CA HIS A 44 -1.20 5.01 -4.92
C HIS A 44 0.20 5.32 -4.34
N PRO A 45 0.63 4.73 -3.20
CA PRO A 45 1.99 4.95 -2.69
C PRO A 45 3.07 4.29 -3.56
N ILE A 46 2.81 3.14 -4.18
CA ILE A 46 3.78 2.53 -5.12
C ILE A 46 4.02 3.46 -6.32
N SER A 47 2.96 4.00 -6.91
CA SER A 47 3.05 4.94 -8.03
C SER A 47 3.79 6.22 -7.62
N ALA A 48 3.58 6.70 -6.39
CA ALA A 48 4.30 7.87 -5.87
C ALA A 48 5.81 7.63 -5.69
N CYS A 49 6.23 6.37 -5.51
CA CYS A 49 7.65 5.99 -5.43
C CYS A 49 8.31 5.80 -6.81
N LYS A 50 7.55 5.83 -7.90
CA LYS A 50 8.08 5.70 -9.26
C LYS A 50 8.74 7.04 -9.64
N ARG A 51 10.06 7.02 -9.85
CA ARG A 51 10.83 8.13 -10.47
C ARG A 51 10.48 8.25 -11.95
#